data_AF-A0A535N9K6-F1
#
_entry.id   AF-A0A535N9K6-F1
#
_cell.length_a   1.000
_cell.length_b   1.000
_cell.length_c   1.000
_cell.angle_alpha   90.00
_cell.angle_beta   90.00
_cell.angle_gamma   90.00
#
_symmetry.space_group_name_H-M   'P 1'
#
loop_
_entity.id
_entity.type
_entity.pdbx_description
1 polymer ?
#
loop_
_entity_poly.entity_id
_entity_poly.type
_entity_poly.pdbx_seq_one_letter_code
_entity_poly.pdbx_strand_id
1 'polypeptide(L)'
;MAEEAWTILDGLLGAVMCFEDIQMPELFAGLPKSEFAVPVPYRMANVPQAWAAGSVLHMVRILLGLEPDVPSGRIYLEPELPVWCARLELRKLRLGRHEVRLVVERKPDGRHVVDGDVDGLEVVRGVPSWLEIGVDQGRAL
;
A
#
# COMPACT_ATOMS: atom_id res chain seq x y z
N MET A 1 -1.25 13.19 -3.38
CA MET A 1 -0.31 12.09 -3.04
C MET A 1 -1.01 10.74 -3.00
N ALA A 2 -2.07 10.62 -2.19
CA ALA A 2 -2.88 9.43 -2.13
C ALA A 2 -3.50 9.03 -3.48
N GLU A 3 -4.18 9.96 -4.16
CA GLU A 3 -4.89 9.71 -5.43
C GLU A 3 -3.98 9.23 -6.58
N GLU A 4 -2.76 9.74 -6.65
CA GLU A 4 -1.77 9.29 -7.62
C GLU A 4 -1.24 7.89 -7.28
N ALA A 5 -0.99 7.61 -5.99
CA ALA A 5 -0.63 6.27 -5.52
C ALA A 5 -1.76 5.26 -5.81
N TRP A 6 -3.02 5.67 -5.62
CA TRP A 6 -4.21 4.87 -5.95
C TRP A 6 -4.24 4.46 -7.40
N THR A 7 -3.99 5.42 -8.30
CA THR A 7 -3.99 5.16 -9.74
C THR A 7 -2.96 4.10 -10.12
N ILE A 8 -1.76 4.16 -9.54
CA ILE A 8 -0.69 3.18 -9.77
C ILE A 8 -1.07 1.82 -9.16
N LEU A 9 -1.57 1.80 -7.92
CA LEU A 9 -1.97 0.59 -7.21
C LEU A 9 -3.08 -0.17 -7.93
N ASP A 10 -4.14 0.54 -8.34
CA ASP A 10 -5.27 -0.03 -9.06
C ASP A 10 -4.84 -0.59 -10.41
N GLY A 11 -3.98 0.15 -11.13
CA GLY A 11 -3.40 -0.30 -12.39
C GLY A 11 -2.56 -1.58 -12.24
N LEU A 12 -1.67 -1.63 -11.23
CA LEU A 12 -0.80 -2.78 -10.99
C LEU A 12 -1.57 -4.00 -10.52
N LEU A 13 -2.46 -3.86 -9.53
CA LEU A 13 -3.27 -4.98 -9.05
C LEU A 13 -4.21 -5.49 -10.14
N GLY A 14 -4.87 -4.58 -10.88
CA GLY A 14 -5.71 -4.94 -12.01
C GLY A 14 -4.93 -5.68 -13.11
N ALA A 15 -3.66 -5.32 -13.34
CA ALA A 15 -2.81 -6.02 -14.29
C ALA A 15 -2.42 -7.42 -13.80
N VAL A 16 -1.95 -7.56 -12.55
CA VAL A 16 -1.52 -8.86 -11.98
C VAL A 16 -2.64 -9.89 -11.96
N MET A 17 -3.89 -9.47 -11.76
CA MET A 17 -5.05 -10.36 -11.84
C MET A 17 -5.24 -11.03 -13.21
N CYS A 18 -4.56 -10.54 -14.26
CA CYS A 18 -4.57 -11.14 -15.60
C CYS A 18 -3.37 -12.07 -15.88
N PHE A 19 -2.35 -12.11 -15.01
CA PHE A 19 -1.20 -13.00 -15.17
C PHE A 19 -1.47 -14.38 -14.56
N GLU A 20 -0.80 -15.39 -15.08
CA GLU A 20 -0.87 -16.75 -14.53
C GLU A 20 -0.44 -16.76 -13.05
N ASP A 21 -1.17 -17.53 -12.24
CA ASP A 21 -0.97 -17.63 -10.78
C ASP A 21 -0.99 -16.29 -9.99
N ILE A 22 -1.50 -15.20 -10.58
CA ILE A 22 -1.57 -13.87 -9.94
C ILE A 22 -0.17 -13.37 -9.51
N GLN A 23 0.82 -13.64 -10.36
CA GLN A 23 2.22 -13.31 -10.07
C GLN A 23 2.64 -12.00 -10.74
N MET A 24 3.34 -11.15 -9.98
CA MET A 24 3.88 -9.90 -10.51
C MET A 24 5.05 -10.20 -11.48
N PRO A 25 4.98 -9.72 -12.73
CA PRO A 25 6.09 -9.89 -13.67
C PRO A 25 7.25 -8.96 -13.30
N GLU A 26 8.46 -9.31 -13.75
CA GLU A 26 9.63 -8.43 -13.66
C GLU A 26 9.41 -7.07 -14.33
N LEU A 27 8.79 -7.09 -15.51
CA LEU A 27 8.49 -5.89 -16.28
C LEU A 27 7.21 -6.04 -17.10
N PHE A 28 6.56 -4.91 -17.35
CA PHE A 28 5.43 -4.78 -18.26
C PHE A 28 5.92 -4.35 -19.65
N ALA A 29 5.19 -4.73 -20.71
CA ALA A 29 5.54 -4.36 -22.08
C ALA A 29 5.42 -2.84 -22.38
N GLY A 30 4.86 -2.06 -21.46
CA GLY A 30 4.69 -0.60 -21.60
C GLY A 30 3.57 -0.19 -22.55
N LEU A 31 2.68 -1.11 -22.93
CA LEU A 31 1.58 -0.84 -23.85
C LEU A 31 0.39 -0.18 -23.12
N PRO A 32 -0.32 0.78 -23.76
CA PRO A 32 -1.47 1.44 -23.14
C PRO A 32 -2.61 0.46 -22.85
N LYS A 33 -3.23 0.58 -21.67
CA LYS A 33 -4.45 -0.18 -21.31
C LYS A 33 -5.62 0.07 -22.27
N SER A 34 -5.67 1.21 -22.94
CA SER A 34 -6.72 1.54 -23.93
C SER A 34 -6.63 0.73 -25.21
N GLU A 35 -5.46 0.15 -25.51
CA GLU A 35 -5.20 -0.56 -26.77
C GLU A 35 -5.47 -2.07 -26.65
N PHE A 36 -5.35 -2.64 -25.44
CA PHE A 36 -5.51 -4.06 -25.17
C PHE A 36 -6.41 -4.32 -23.96
N ALA A 37 -7.31 -5.31 -24.05
CA ALA A 37 -8.23 -5.65 -22.97
C ALA A 37 -7.54 -6.26 -21.73
N VAL A 38 -6.35 -6.84 -21.91
CA VAL A 38 -5.51 -7.42 -20.85
C VAL A 38 -4.06 -7.00 -21.05
N PRO A 39 -3.23 -6.96 -19.97
CA PRO A 39 -1.80 -6.69 -20.09
C PRO A 39 -1.14 -7.70 -21.04
N VAL A 40 -0.43 -7.20 -22.04
CA VAL A 40 0.36 -8.05 -22.93
C VAL A 40 1.63 -8.48 -22.18
N PRO A 41 1.88 -9.78 -21.98
CA PRO A 41 3.07 -10.26 -21.29
C PRO A 41 4.33 -9.88 -22.07
N TYR A 42 5.35 -9.38 -21.36
CA TYR A 42 6.66 -9.22 -21.95
C TYR A 42 7.36 -10.60 -22.00
N ARG A 43 7.63 -11.13 -23.20
CA ARG A 43 8.07 -12.53 -23.39
C ARG A 43 9.34 -12.92 -22.63
N MET A 44 10.21 -11.98 -22.32
CA MET A 44 11.47 -12.24 -21.59
C MET A 44 11.38 -11.91 -20.10
N ALA A 45 10.20 -11.53 -19.60
CA ALA A 45 10.04 -11.23 -18.18
C ALA A 45 10.05 -12.54 -17.38
N ASN A 46 10.79 -12.54 -16.27
CA ASN A 46 10.66 -13.61 -15.30
C ASN A 46 9.35 -13.45 -14.51
N VAL A 47 8.67 -14.57 -14.24
CA VAL A 47 7.43 -14.63 -13.48
C VAL A 47 7.51 -15.83 -12.52
N PRO A 48 7.51 -15.62 -11.18
CA PRO A 48 7.54 -14.35 -10.47
C PRO A 48 8.97 -13.81 -10.34
N GLN A 49 9.16 -12.49 -10.38
CA GLN A 49 10.46 -11.88 -10.10
C GLN A 49 10.53 -11.35 -8.67
N ALA A 50 11.61 -11.73 -7.96
CA ALA A 50 11.75 -11.51 -6.52
C ALA A 50 11.73 -10.03 -6.08
N TRP A 51 12.20 -9.11 -6.92
CA TRP A 51 12.18 -7.67 -6.63
C TRP A 51 10.77 -7.08 -6.84
N ALA A 52 10.04 -7.57 -7.85
CA ALA A 52 8.66 -7.15 -8.10
C ALA A 52 7.70 -7.64 -7.00
N ALA A 53 7.94 -8.81 -6.41
CA ALA A 53 7.12 -9.35 -5.32
C ALA A 53 7.10 -8.45 -4.06
N GLY A 54 8.20 -7.74 -3.78
CA GLY A 54 8.28 -6.81 -2.66
C GLY A 54 7.32 -5.61 -2.77
N SER A 55 6.93 -5.25 -4.01
CA SER A 55 6.02 -4.13 -4.24
C SER A 55 4.68 -4.32 -3.54
N VAL A 56 4.10 -5.53 -3.56
CA VAL A 56 2.79 -5.82 -2.94
C VAL A 56 2.79 -5.52 -1.43
N LEU A 57 3.89 -5.80 -0.73
CA LEU A 57 4.00 -5.45 0.69
C LEU A 57 4.07 -3.94 0.90
N HIS A 58 4.76 -3.22 0.02
CA HIS A 58 4.79 -1.76 0.04
C HIS A 58 3.42 -1.16 -0.29
N MET A 59 2.68 -1.76 -1.23
CA MET A 59 1.29 -1.40 -1.52
C MET A 59 0.43 -1.49 -0.27
N VAL A 60 0.46 -2.63 0.44
CA VAL A 60 -0.27 -2.80 1.71
C VAL A 60 0.09 -1.73 2.73
N ARG A 61 1.38 -1.35 2.84
CA ARG A 61 1.81 -0.25 3.72
C ARG A 61 1.18 1.10 3.30
N ILE A 62 1.13 1.40 2.00
CA ILE A 62 0.50 2.60 1.46
C ILE A 62 -1.00 2.61 1.75
N LEU A 63 -1.72 1.51 1.48
CA LEU A 63 -3.17 1.38 1.75
C LEU A 63 -3.50 1.64 3.22
N LEU A 64 -2.62 1.24 4.14
CA LEU A 64 -2.82 1.42 5.57
C LEU A 64 -2.32 2.78 6.08
N GLY A 65 -1.55 3.53 5.28
CA GLY A 65 -0.76 4.66 5.75
C GLY A 65 0.13 4.26 6.94
N LEU A 66 0.68 3.04 6.92
CA LEU A 66 1.34 2.42 8.06
C LEU A 66 2.79 2.90 8.20
N GLU A 67 3.08 3.58 9.30
CA GLU A 67 4.40 4.10 9.60
C GLU A 67 4.82 3.72 11.02
N PRO A 68 5.76 2.78 11.19
CA PRO A 68 6.18 2.32 12.51
C PRO A 68 7.21 3.28 13.13
N ASP A 69 6.96 3.70 14.37
CA ASP A 69 7.92 4.42 15.23
C ASP A 69 8.15 3.59 16.50
N VAL A 70 8.78 2.44 16.30
CA VAL A 70 9.07 1.48 17.37
C VAL A 70 9.89 2.09 18.51
N PRO A 71 10.91 2.95 18.26
CA PRO A 71 11.65 3.61 19.34
C PRO A 71 10.76 4.48 20.25
N SER A 72 9.76 5.16 19.71
CA SER A 72 8.77 5.92 20.49
C SER A 72 7.59 5.08 20.97
N GLY A 73 7.58 3.78 20.69
CA GLY A 73 6.50 2.87 21.05
C GLY A 73 5.19 3.12 20.30
N ARG A 74 5.26 3.60 19.05
CA ARG A 74 4.10 4.02 18.26
C ARG A 74 4.01 3.33 16.90
N ILE A 75 2.80 3.24 16.38
CA ILE A 75 2.51 2.95 15.00
C ILE A 75 1.49 3.98 14.49
N TYR A 76 1.85 4.66 13.41
CA TYR A 76 0.98 5.61 12.73
C TYR A 76 0.16 4.87 11.68
N LEU A 77 -1.12 5.24 11.57
CA LEU A 77 -2.05 4.70 10.59
C LEU A 77 -2.91 5.84 10.03
N GLU A 78 -2.82 6.04 8.72
CA GLU A 78 -3.73 6.87 7.93
C GLU A 78 -4.31 6.03 6.79
N PRO A 79 -5.27 5.12 7.09
CA PRO A 79 -5.75 4.20 6.09
C PRO A 79 -6.59 4.94 5.08
N GLU A 80 -6.29 4.63 3.83
CA GLU A 80 -7.12 4.95 2.71
C GLU A 80 -7.32 3.61 2.01
N LEU A 81 -8.53 3.09 1.95
CA LEU A 81 -8.83 1.88 1.21
C LEU A 81 -9.63 2.25 -0.05
N PRO A 82 -9.33 1.62 -1.20
CA PRO A 82 -10.07 1.85 -2.42
C PRO A 82 -11.47 1.23 -2.29
N VAL A 83 -12.39 1.64 -3.17
CA VAL A 83 -13.79 1.16 -3.14
C VAL A 83 -13.94 -0.35 -3.24
N TRP A 84 -12.99 -1.03 -3.90
CA TRP A 84 -12.99 -2.48 -4.04
C TRP A 84 -12.45 -3.22 -2.79
N CYS A 85 -11.76 -2.54 -1.88
CA CYS A 85 -11.24 -3.14 -0.65
C CYS A 85 -12.10 -2.71 0.54
N ALA A 86 -13.15 -3.48 0.83
CA ALA A 86 -13.98 -3.22 2.00
C ALA A 86 -13.26 -3.50 3.32
N ARG A 87 -12.30 -4.43 3.32
CA ARG A 87 -11.58 -4.87 4.51
C ARG A 87 -10.18 -5.35 4.17
N LEU A 88 -9.20 -4.89 4.94
CA LEU A 88 -7.81 -5.34 4.88
C LEU A 88 -7.38 -5.82 6.27
N GLU A 89 -6.88 -7.04 6.38
CA GLU A 89 -6.38 -7.61 7.64
C GLU A 89 -4.91 -8.00 7.51
N LEU A 90 -4.09 -7.43 8.39
CA LEU A 90 -2.68 -7.74 8.53
C LEU A 90 -2.47 -8.52 9.83
N ARG A 91 -1.86 -9.70 9.75
CA ARG A 91 -1.64 -10.59 10.90
C ARG A 91 -0.17 -10.91 11.01
N LYS A 92 0.31 -11.14 12.24
CA LYS A 92 1.69 -11.54 12.53
C LYS A 92 2.73 -10.56 11.97
N LEU A 93 2.40 -9.27 11.88
CA LEU A 93 3.37 -8.25 11.51
C LEU A 93 4.34 -8.08 12.68
N ARG A 94 5.62 -8.30 12.46
CA ARG A 94 6.64 -8.10 13.50
C ARG A 94 7.25 -6.72 13.38
N LEU A 95 7.10 -5.93 14.45
CA LEU A 95 7.75 -4.62 14.61
C LEU A 95 8.74 -4.70 15.78
N GLY A 96 9.99 -5.04 15.48
CA GLY A 96 10.97 -5.37 16.51
C GLY A 96 10.55 -6.61 17.32
N ARG A 97 10.30 -6.42 18.62
CA ARG A 97 9.81 -7.47 19.51
C ARG A 97 8.28 -7.61 19.52
N HIS A 98 7.58 -6.65 18.94
CA HIS A 98 6.12 -6.56 19.00
C HIS A 98 5.50 -7.37 17.87
N GLU A 99 4.45 -8.13 18.17
CA GLU A 99 3.59 -8.73 17.16
C GLU A 99 2.31 -7.90 17.01
N VAL A 100 1.99 -7.53 15.77
CA VAL A 100 0.90 -6.64 15.43
C VAL A 100 -0.12 -7.36 14.55
N ARG A 101 -1.39 -7.25 14.94
CA ARG A 101 -2.57 -7.53 14.12
C ARG A 101 -3.34 -6.24 13.91
N LEU A 102 -3.65 -5.93 12.66
CA LEU A 102 -4.51 -4.80 12.28
C LEU A 102 -5.63 -5.28 11.38
N VAL A 103 -6.82 -4.74 11.59
CA VAL A 103 -7.98 -4.87 10.72
C VAL A 103 -8.46 -3.46 10.39
N VAL A 104 -8.53 -3.15 9.12
CA VAL A 104 -9.09 -1.90 8.63
C VAL A 104 -10.32 -2.21 7.80
N GLU A 105 -11.43 -1.55 8.12
CA GLU A 105 -12.70 -1.65 7.39
C GLU A 105 -13.10 -0.30 6.82
N ARG A 106 -13.36 -0.27 5.52
CA ARG A 106 -13.92 0.90 4.83
C ARG A 106 -15.44 0.89 4.98
N LYS A 107 -16.00 1.98 5.49
CA LYS A 107 -17.46 2.17 5.59
C LYS A 107 -18.01 2.76 4.29
N PRO A 108 -19.33 2.65 4.03
CA PRO A 108 -19.94 3.15 2.79
C PRO A 108 -19.72 4.65 2.55
N ASP A 109 -19.58 5.43 3.62
CA ASP A 109 -19.30 6.87 3.58
C ASP A 109 -17.82 7.21 3.35
N GLY A 110 -16.96 6.20 3.15
CA GLY A 110 -15.53 6.37 2.91
C GLY A 110 -14.66 6.45 4.16
N ARG A 111 -15.24 6.45 5.37
CA ARG A 111 -14.45 6.43 6.61
C ARG A 111 -13.83 5.05 6.87
N HIS A 112 -12.65 5.04 7.50
CA HIS A 112 -11.93 3.82 7.85
C HIS A 112 -11.96 3.55 9.36
N VAL A 113 -12.51 2.42 9.75
CA VAL A 113 -12.47 1.92 11.13
C VAL A 113 -11.28 0.98 11.27
N VAL A 114 -10.48 1.19 12.31
CA VAL A 114 -9.30 0.39 12.61
C VAL A 114 -9.54 -0.34 13.93
N ASP A 115 -9.36 -1.66 13.90
CA ASP A 115 -9.27 -2.56 15.06
C ASP A 115 -7.87 -3.17 15.06
N GLY A 116 -7.23 -3.29 16.22
CA GLY A 116 -5.86 -3.79 16.27
C GLY A 116 -5.41 -4.24 17.63
N ASP A 117 -4.61 -5.30 17.62
CA ASP A 117 -3.78 -5.72 18.74
C ASP A 117 -2.33 -5.40 18.35
N VAL A 118 -1.70 -4.51 19.10
CA VAL A 118 -0.39 -3.94 18.73
C VAL A 118 0.68 -4.16 19.79
N ASP A 119 0.45 -5.09 20.71
CA ASP A 119 1.42 -5.55 21.73
C ASP A 119 2.23 -4.41 22.38
N GLY A 120 1.56 -3.55 23.14
CA GLY A 120 2.23 -2.48 23.88
C GLY A 120 2.73 -1.29 23.05
N LEU A 121 2.45 -1.26 21.75
CA LEU A 121 2.56 -0.04 20.94
C LEU A 121 1.29 0.82 21.08
N GLU A 122 1.43 2.12 20.84
CA GLU A 122 0.33 3.07 20.71
C GLU A 122 -0.04 3.23 19.23
N VAL A 123 -1.34 3.10 18.90
CA VAL A 123 -1.85 3.41 17.55
C VAL A 123 -2.16 4.90 17.47
N VAL A 124 -1.48 5.60 16.57
CA VAL A 124 -1.66 7.03 16.30
C VAL A 124 -2.32 7.21 14.93
N ARG A 125 -3.36 8.04 14.85
CA ARG A 125 -3.97 8.42 13.56
C ARG A 125 -3.19 9.59 12.96
N GLY A 126 -3.00 9.58 11.64
CA GLY A 126 -2.28 10.63 10.92
C GLY A 126 -0.89 10.21 10.46
N VAL A 127 -0.20 11.17 9.86
CA VAL A 127 1.15 11.02 9.31
C VAL A 127 2.15 11.54 10.35
N PRO A 128 3.29 10.87 10.57
CA PRO A 128 4.30 11.38 11.47
C PRO A 128 4.96 12.66 10.92
N SER A 129 5.41 13.53 11.82
CA SER A 129 5.92 14.85 11.47
C SER A 129 7.12 14.84 10.52
N TRP A 130 7.94 13.78 10.52
CA TRP A 130 9.08 13.67 9.59
C TRP A 130 8.69 13.28 8.17
N LEU A 131 7.45 12.85 7.94
CA LEU A 131 6.88 12.60 6.62
C LEU A 131 6.02 13.77 6.11
N GLU A 132 5.79 14.79 6.94
CA GLU A 132 5.26 16.06 6.46
C GLU A 132 6.34 16.74 5.60
N ILE A 133 6.29 16.50 4.30
CA ILE A 133 7.11 17.24 3.34
C ILE A 133 6.60 18.68 3.37
N GLY A 134 7.36 19.57 4.01
CA GLY A 134 7.10 21.00 3.98
C GLY A 134 7.01 21.45 2.53
N VAL A 135 5.82 21.89 2.10
CA VAL A 135 5.70 22.75 0.93
C VAL A 135 6.36 24.06 1.34
N ASP A 136 7.64 24.21 1.01
CA ASP A 136 8.36 25.46 1.18
C ASP A 136 7.62 26.49 0.31
N GLN A 137 6.79 27.32 0.95
CA GLN A 137 6.12 28.43 0.27
C GLN A 137 7.21 29.35 -0.23
N GLY A 138 7.30 29.46 -1.55
CA GLY A 138 8.41 30.11 -2.25
C GLY A 138 8.84 31.41 -1.61
N ARG A 139 10.10 31.44 -1.15
CA ARG A 139 10.86 32.68 -1.05
C ARG A 139 11.08 33.20 -2.47
N ALA A 140 10.27 34.18 -2.86
CA ALA A 140 10.59 35.09 -3.94
C ALA A 140 11.95 35.75 -3.63
N LEU A 141 12.89 35.61 -4.56
CA LEU A 141 13.98 36.56 -4.76
C LEU A 141 13.60 37.52 -5.88
#